data_AF-A0A832FLJ7-F1
#
_entry.id   AF-A0A832FLJ7-F1
#
_cell.length_a   1.000
_cell.length_b   1.000
_cell.length_c   1.000
_cell.angle_alpha   90.00
_cell.angle_beta   90.00
_cell.angle_gamma   90.00
#
_symmetry.space_group_name_H-M   'P 1'
#
loop_
_entity.id
_entity.type
_entity.pdbx_description
1 polymer ?
#
loop_
_entity_poly.entity_id
_entity_poly.type
_entity_poly.pdbx_seq_one_letter_code
_entity_poly.pdbx_strand_id
1 'polypeptide(L)'
;MVSALDTSAVRDLVPGGGAQAPIRYTLSAPAMVRVRIVDADTPGIILRTLVDWEPRQAGPQQETWDGRDRHGEAIDVRRVSILVRAERPSTANSLLVTQTERCAQPASSRDLSVRLLSPPEGLVSDRVLVRAAVETQAPAPEYHVMVYLDGDTIHDGRVRQPYYEASFDAQHWSEGEHWLAVTFNDLCDHAGSDWVWLRVHNEE
;
A
#
# COMPACT_ATOMS: atom_id res chain seq x y z
N MET A 1 -19.35 -0.12 11.63
CA MET A 1 -18.68 -1.37 11.17
C MET A 1 -19.19 -1.71 9.79
N VAL A 2 -18.37 -2.33 8.94
CA VAL A 2 -18.80 -2.76 7.60
C VAL A 2 -19.73 -3.97 7.74
N SER A 3 -20.95 -3.86 7.20
CA SER A 3 -21.98 -4.92 7.25
C SER A 3 -22.27 -5.55 5.89
N ALA A 4 -21.84 -4.91 4.80
CA ALA A 4 -21.93 -5.43 3.44
C ALA A 4 -20.83 -4.80 2.59
N LEU A 5 -20.33 -5.56 1.61
CA LEU A 5 -19.36 -5.11 0.62
C LEU A 5 -19.74 -5.72 -0.73
N ASP A 6 -19.90 -4.86 -1.74
CA ASP A 6 -20.13 -5.23 -3.13
C ASP A 6 -19.03 -4.60 -4.00
N THR A 7 -18.25 -5.47 -4.62
CA THR A 7 -17.15 -5.13 -5.52
C THR A 7 -17.33 -5.77 -6.90
N SER A 8 -18.53 -6.28 -7.20
CA SER A 8 -18.82 -6.99 -8.44
C SER A 8 -18.44 -6.16 -9.68
N ALA A 9 -18.83 -4.88 -9.70
CA ALA A 9 -18.55 -3.98 -10.81
C ALA A 9 -17.04 -3.75 -11.06
N VAL A 10 -16.18 -3.92 -10.04
CA VAL A 10 -14.73 -3.80 -10.23
C VAL A 10 -14.19 -4.95 -11.07
N ARG A 11 -14.79 -6.14 -10.99
CA ARG A 11 -14.35 -7.32 -11.76
C ARG A 11 -14.60 -7.17 -13.26
N ASP A 12 -15.49 -6.25 -13.63
CA ASP A 12 -15.86 -5.98 -15.01
C ASP A 12 -15.06 -4.81 -15.62
N LEU A 13 -14.18 -4.15 -14.84
CA LEU A 13 -13.32 -3.10 -15.37
C LEU A 13 -12.36 -3.67 -16.42
N VAL A 14 -12.31 -2.96 -17.55
CA VAL A 14 -11.30 -3.19 -18.59
C VAL A 14 -10.07 -2.35 -18.23
N PRO A 15 -8.89 -2.96 -17.99
CA PRO A 15 -7.67 -2.22 -17.70
C PRO A 15 -7.38 -1.17 -18.78
N GLY A 16 -7.14 0.08 -18.36
CA GLY A 16 -6.82 1.19 -19.27
C GLY A 16 -8.00 1.80 -20.03
N GLY A 17 -9.21 1.23 -19.93
CA GLY A 17 -10.39 1.64 -20.70
C GLY A 17 -11.07 2.94 -20.28
N GLY A 18 -10.57 3.61 -19.23
CA GLY A 18 -11.08 4.91 -18.74
C GLY A 18 -12.43 4.85 -18.02
N ALA A 19 -13.10 3.69 -18.01
CA ALA A 19 -14.29 3.44 -17.22
C ALA A 19 -13.95 3.40 -15.71
N GLN A 20 -14.88 3.82 -14.87
CA GLN A 20 -14.78 3.73 -13.42
C GLN A 20 -15.81 2.73 -12.89
N ALA A 21 -15.42 1.94 -11.89
CA ALA A 21 -16.30 1.02 -11.21
C ALA A 21 -16.56 1.47 -9.76
N PRO A 22 -17.82 1.35 -9.31
CA PRO A 22 -18.18 1.61 -7.93
C PRO A 22 -17.74 0.45 -7.01
N ILE A 23 -17.22 0.83 -5.85
CA ILE A 23 -17.01 -0.02 -4.68
C ILE A 23 -18.07 0.40 -3.66
N ARG A 24 -18.98 -0.51 -3.33
CA ARG A 24 -20.10 -0.19 -2.43
C ARG A 24 -19.97 -0.95 -1.13
N TYR A 25 -20.23 -0.27 -0.01
CA TYR A 25 -20.25 -0.89 1.29
C TYR A 25 -21.26 -0.22 2.20
N THR A 26 -21.73 -0.95 3.21
CA THR A 26 -22.69 -0.42 4.19
C THR A 26 -22.05 -0.32 5.56
N LEU A 27 -22.22 0.82 6.22
CA LEU A 27 -21.78 1.04 7.60
C LEU A 27 -22.96 0.92 8.56
N SER A 28 -22.85 0.08 9.58
CA SER A 28 -23.88 -0.06 10.63
C SER A 28 -23.94 1.10 11.63
N ALA A 29 -22.91 1.96 11.65
CA ALA A 29 -22.77 3.12 12.52
C ALA A 29 -21.74 4.07 11.90
N PRO A 30 -21.70 5.37 12.30
CA PRO A 30 -20.63 6.27 11.89
C PRO A 30 -19.25 5.67 12.19
N ALA A 31 -18.29 5.86 11.28
CA ALA A 31 -16.97 5.24 11.35
C ALA A 31 -15.91 6.09 10.63
N MET A 32 -14.65 5.94 11.04
CA MET A 32 -13.49 6.29 10.21
C MET A 32 -13.26 5.12 9.24
N VAL A 33 -13.12 5.40 7.95
CA VAL A 33 -13.04 4.37 6.91
C VAL A 33 -11.77 4.48 6.11
N ARG A 34 -11.18 3.33 5.80
CA ARG A 34 -10.09 3.19 4.83
C ARG A 34 -10.47 2.19 3.75
N VAL A 35 -10.19 2.55 2.51
CA VAL A 35 -10.41 1.70 1.33
C VAL A 35 -9.10 1.63 0.55
N ARG A 36 -8.52 0.43 0.51
CA ARG A 36 -7.28 0.13 -0.22
C ARG A 36 -7.52 -0.92 -1.30
N ILE A 37 -6.84 -0.73 -2.43
CA ILE A 37 -6.62 -1.74 -3.46
C ILE A 37 -5.26 -2.35 -3.17
N VAL A 38 -5.25 -3.66 -2.93
CA VAL A 38 -4.05 -4.42 -2.59
C VAL A 38 -3.83 -5.52 -3.62
N ASP A 39 -2.59 -5.94 -3.78
CA ASP A 39 -2.28 -7.11 -4.58
C ASP A 39 -2.89 -8.36 -3.91
N ALA A 40 -3.58 -9.18 -4.69
CA ALA A 40 -4.25 -10.37 -4.17
C ALA A 40 -3.25 -11.53 -3.93
N ASP A 41 -2.16 -11.55 -4.69
CA ASP A 41 -1.17 -12.61 -4.66
C ASP A 41 -0.05 -12.30 -3.64
N THR A 42 0.19 -11.01 -3.38
CA THR A 42 1.29 -10.51 -2.54
C THR A 42 0.77 -9.74 -1.32
N PRO A 43 0.69 -10.39 -0.14
CA PRO A 43 0.26 -9.74 1.09
C PRO A 43 1.16 -8.55 1.46
N GLY A 44 0.54 -7.41 1.78
CA GLY A 44 1.23 -6.21 2.29
C GLY A 44 1.53 -5.15 1.24
N ILE A 45 1.18 -5.39 -0.02
CA ILE A 45 1.37 -4.42 -1.10
C ILE A 45 0.12 -3.61 -1.32
N ILE A 46 0.29 -2.28 -1.29
CA ILE A 46 -0.78 -1.31 -1.48
C ILE A 46 -0.63 -0.71 -2.86
N LEU A 47 -1.49 -1.15 -3.79
CA LEU A 47 -1.51 -0.67 -5.17
C LEU A 47 -2.15 0.71 -5.28
N ARG A 48 -3.19 0.97 -4.47
CA ARG A 48 -3.86 2.27 -4.42
C ARG A 48 -4.58 2.45 -3.09
N THR A 49 -4.51 3.64 -2.52
CA THR A 49 -5.42 4.06 -1.44
C THR A 49 -6.46 5.01 -2.02
N LEU A 50 -7.74 4.67 -1.87
CA LEU A 50 -8.86 5.47 -2.38
C LEU A 50 -9.43 6.39 -1.31
N VAL A 51 -9.53 5.86 -0.10
CA VAL A 51 -9.99 6.58 1.09
C VAL A 51 -9.04 6.21 2.21
N ASP A 52 -8.57 7.21 2.94
CA ASP A 52 -7.69 6.96 4.07
C ASP A 52 -8.20 7.58 5.36
N TRP A 53 -8.61 6.69 6.26
CA TRP A 53 -9.23 6.98 7.55
C TRP A 53 -10.10 8.24 7.53
N GLU A 54 -11.04 8.32 6.59
CA GLU A 54 -11.97 9.45 6.48
C GLU A 54 -13.28 9.16 7.22
N PRO A 55 -13.90 10.16 7.86
CA PRO A 55 -15.18 9.97 8.52
C PRO A 55 -16.29 9.69 7.49
N ARG A 56 -17.11 8.68 7.77
CA ARG A 56 -18.32 8.31 7.01
C ARG A 56 -19.49 8.09 7.96
N GLN A 57 -20.69 8.46 7.54
CA GLN A 57 -21.92 8.26 8.31
C GLN A 57 -22.39 6.80 8.23
N ALA A 58 -23.30 6.40 9.11
CA ALA A 58 -23.99 5.12 8.97
C ALA A 58 -24.79 5.08 7.66
N GLY A 59 -24.97 3.88 7.12
CA GLY A 59 -25.71 3.63 5.88
C GLY A 59 -24.82 3.30 4.69
N PRO A 60 -25.41 3.29 3.48
CA PRO A 60 -24.71 2.98 2.24
C PRO A 60 -23.63 4.00 1.91
N GLN A 61 -22.47 3.51 1.49
CA GLN A 61 -21.32 4.29 1.04
C GLN A 61 -20.89 3.80 -0.34
N GLN A 62 -20.27 4.67 -1.13
CA GLN A 62 -19.77 4.35 -2.45
C GLN A 62 -18.48 5.12 -2.72
N GLU A 63 -17.46 4.41 -3.17
CA GLU A 63 -16.23 4.97 -3.73
C GLU A 63 -16.09 4.52 -5.18
N THR A 64 -15.29 5.22 -5.97
CA THR A 64 -15.05 4.88 -7.38
C THR A 64 -13.58 4.62 -7.63
N TRP A 65 -13.30 3.59 -8.42
CA TRP A 65 -11.96 3.26 -8.88
C TRP A 65 -11.92 3.08 -10.39
N ASP A 66 -10.84 3.54 -11.01
CA ASP A 66 -10.63 3.54 -12.46
C ASP A 66 -9.78 2.36 -12.95
N GLY A 67 -9.45 1.41 -12.06
CA GLY A 67 -8.61 0.27 -12.41
C GLY A 67 -7.12 0.60 -12.47
N ARG A 68 -6.69 1.76 -11.97
CA ARG A 68 -5.28 2.20 -12.02
C ARG A 68 -4.62 2.20 -10.65
N ASP A 69 -3.31 2.00 -10.65
CA ASP A 69 -2.49 2.09 -9.46
C ASP A 69 -2.16 3.54 -9.09
N ARG A 70 -1.29 3.74 -8.10
CA ARG A 70 -0.83 5.07 -7.67
C ARG A 70 -0.04 5.84 -8.74
N HIS A 71 0.63 5.16 -9.66
CA HIS A 71 1.38 5.75 -10.78
C HIS A 71 0.46 6.15 -11.93
N GLY A 72 -0.79 5.67 -11.92
CA GLY A 72 -1.73 5.86 -13.00
C GLY A 72 -1.65 4.75 -14.05
N GLU A 73 -0.89 3.69 -13.80
CA GLU A 73 -0.81 2.54 -14.70
C GLU A 73 -2.01 1.61 -14.51
N ALA A 74 -2.44 0.99 -15.61
CA ALA A 74 -3.58 0.09 -15.60
C ALA A 74 -3.22 -1.24 -14.91
N ILE A 75 -4.07 -1.69 -13.99
CA ILE A 75 -3.90 -2.96 -13.27
C ILE A 75 -4.83 -4.03 -13.87
N ASP A 76 -4.35 -5.27 -13.94
CA ASP A 76 -5.25 -6.41 -14.09
C ASP A 76 -6.12 -6.58 -12.83
N VAL A 77 -7.36 -6.11 -12.89
CA VAL A 77 -8.32 -6.11 -11.79
C VAL A 77 -8.68 -7.52 -11.27
N ARG A 78 -8.26 -8.59 -11.97
CA ARG A 78 -8.41 -9.98 -11.47
C ARG A 78 -7.38 -10.34 -10.42
N ARG A 79 -6.29 -9.58 -10.32
CA ARG A 79 -5.17 -9.78 -9.39
C ARG A 79 -5.22 -8.84 -8.18
N VAL A 80 -6.34 -8.14 -7.98
CA VAL A 80 -6.49 -7.22 -6.85
C VAL A 80 -7.51 -7.70 -5.84
N SER A 81 -7.29 -7.32 -4.58
CA SER A 81 -8.28 -7.40 -3.52
C SER A 81 -8.62 -6.00 -3.02
N ILE A 82 -9.88 -5.80 -2.61
CA ILE A 82 -10.35 -4.55 -2.02
C ILE A 82 -10.48 -4.76 -0.52
N LEU A 83 -9.71 -4.00 0.24
CA LEU A 83 -9.75 -4.02 1.69
C LEU A 83 -10.47 -2.77 2.21
N VAL A 84 -11.66 -2.97 2.78
CA VAL A 84 -12.41 -1.93 3.49
C VAL A 84 -12.27 -2.16 5.00
N ARG A 85 -11.66 -1.19 5.69
CA ARG A 85 -11.62 -1.16 7.16
C ARG A 85 -12.46 0.01 7.66
N ALA A 86 -13.19 -0.24 8.75
CA ALA A 86 -14.00 0.77 9.39
C ALA A 86 -13.88 0.66 10.90
N GLU A 87 -13.52 1.75 11.55
CA GLU A 87 -13.35 1.84 13.00
C GLU A 87 -14.29 2.86 13.58
N ARG A 88 -14.79 2.61 14.80
CA ARG A 88 -15.65 3.60 15.47
C ARG A 88 -14.82 4.86 15.73
N PRO A 89 -15.35 6.06 15.52
CA PRO A 89 -14.70 7.27 16.01
C PRO A 89 -14.56 7.11 17.52
N SER A 90 -13.34 7.14 18.04
CA SER A 90 -13.13 6.94 19.47
C SER A 90 -13.83 8.08 20.23
N THR A 91 -14.75 7.73 21.13
CA THR A 91 -15.36 8.67 22.09
C THR A 91 -14.42 8.99 23.26
N ALA A 92 -13.19 8.48 23.23
CA ALA A 92 -12.26 8.45 24.35
C ALA A 92 -11.15 9.50 24.18
N ASN A 93 -11.46 10.72 24.56
CA ASN A 93 -10.48 11.66 25.12
C ASN A 93 -10.50 11.57 26.66
N SER A 94 -10.58 10.35 27.20
CA SER A 94 -10.45 10.10 28.64
C SER A 94 -10.06 8.63 28.86
N LEU A 95 -8.89 8.45 29.50
CA LEU A 95 -8.24 7.20 29.88
C LEU A 95 -7.33 6.54 28.83
N LEU A 96 -6.22 7.26 28.58
CA LEU A 96 -4.90 6.67 28.32
C LEU A 96 -4.58 5.58 29.36
N VAL A 97 -4.17 4.41 28.89
CA VAL A 97 -2.89 3.75 29.21
C VAL A 97 -2.84 2.43 28.42
N THR A 98 -1.71 2.20 27.74
CA THR A 98 -1.23 0.95 27.08
C THR A 98 -1.65 0.57 25.65
N GLN A 99 -1.98 1.54 24.79
CA GLN A 99 -1.72 1.40 23.33
C GLN A 99 -1.54 2.75 22.59
N THR A 100 -2.01 3.83 23.21
CA THR A 100 -2.08 5.21 22.65
C THR A 100 -0.76 6.00 22.66
N GLU A 101 0.37 5.45 23.09
CA GLU A 101 1.63 6.21 23.21
C GLU A 101 2.57 6.09 22.00
N ARG A 102 2.27 5.29 20.96
CA ARG A 102 3.11 5.24 19.73
C ARG A 102 2.60 6.07 18.57
N CYS A 103 1.29 6.33 18.52
CA CYS A 103 0.62 6.93 17.36
C CYS A 103 -0.06 8.24 17.76
N ALA A 104 0.72 9.22 18.21
CA ALA A 104 0.23 10.56 18.56
C ALA A 104 0.06 11.45 17.32
N GLN A 105 -0.52 10.93 16.23
CA GLN A 105 -0.80 11.73 15.04
C GLN A 105 -2.32 11.93 14.86
N PRO A 106 -2.75 13.14 14.48
CA PRO A 106 -4.17 13.43 14.26
C PRO A 106 -4.74 12.58 13.13
N ALA A 107 -6.05 12.32 13.19
CA ALA A 107 -6.86 11.53 12.26
C ALA A 107 -6.92 12.06 10.81
N SER A 108 -5.96 12.91 10.39
CA SER A 108 -5.75 13.38 9.03
C SER A 108 -4.49 12.77 8.39
N SER A 109 -3.89 11.78 9.05
CA SER A 109 -2.65 11.12 8.63
C SER A 109 -2.91 10.28 7.39
N ARG A 110 -2.57 10.83 6.22
CA ARG A 110 -2.60 10.15 4.92
C ARG A 110 -1.62 8.97 4.93
N ASP A 111 -1.95 7.88 4.23
CA ASP A 111 -1.06 6.76 3.96
C ASP A 111 0.32 7.26 3.51
N LEU A 112 1.35 6.51 3.88
CA LEU A 112 2.73 6.93 3.63
C LEU A 112 2.93 7.11 2.12
N SER A 113 3.29 8.32 1.67
CA SER A 113 3.78 8.47 0.30
C SER A 113 5.19 7.91 0.24
N VAL A 114 5.30 6.63 -0.13
CA VAL A 114 6.60 5.98 -0.32
C VAL A 114 7.11 6.27 -1.71
N ARG A 115 8.41 6.46 -1.89
CA ARG A 115 9.04 6.53 -3.18
C ARG A 115 10.25 5.63 -3.26
N LEU A 116 10.30 4.78 -4.27
CA LEU A 116 11.44 3.97 -4.66
C LEU A 116 12.33 4.84 -5.55
N LEU A 117 13.53 5.11 -5.05
CA LEU A 117 14.53 6.00 -5.63
C LEU A 117 15.56 5.23 -6.46
N SER A 118 15.79 3.97 -6.11
CA SER A 118 16.71 3.05 -6.78
C SER A 118 16.24 1.61 -6.55
N PRO A 119 16.42 0.70 -7.52
CA PRO A 119 16.84 0.99 -8.90
C PRO A 119 15.77 1.81 -9.64
N PRO A 120 16.13 2.60 -10.67
CA PRO A 120 15.14 3.05 -11.63
C PRO A 120 14.58 1.84 -12.39
N GLU A 121 13.44 2.00 -13.06
CA GLU A 121 12.96 1.01 -14.02
C GLU A 121 14.02 0.73 -15.09
N GLY A 122 14.31 -0.54 -15.37
CA GLY A 122 15.25 -0.92 -16.42
C GLY A 122 16.14 -2.13 -16.11
N LEU A 123 17.27 -2.21 -16.82
CA LEU A 123 18.21 -3.32 -16.74
C LEU A 123 19.05 -3.26 -15.46
N VAL A 124 19.17 -4.39 -14.76
CA VAL A 124 20.03 -4.56 -13.60
C VAL A 124 20.83 -5.85 -13.68
N SER A 125 22.02 -5.88 -13.08
CA SER A 125 22.92 -7.04 -13.04
C SER A 125 23.64 -7.09 -11.69
N ASP A 126 24.12 -8.28 -11.30
CA ASP A 126 24.98 -8.57 -10.14
C ASP A 126 24.44 -8.14 -8.78
N ARG A 127 24.34 -6.83 -8.53
CA ARG A 127 23.83 -6.25 -7.30
C ARG A 127 22.85 -5.13 -7.57
N VAL A 128 21.73 -5.19 -6.87
CA VAL A 128 20.68 -4.19 -6.97
C VAL A 128 20.65 -3.37 -5.68
N LEU A 129 20.98 -2.08 -5.81
CA LEU A 129 20.82 -1.11 -4.73
C LEU A 129 19.36 -0.64 -4.68
N VAL A 130 18.68 -1.03 -3.60
CA VAL A 130 17.32 -0.56 -3.32
C VAL A 130 17.38 0.61 -2.37
N ARG A 131 16.84 1.75 -2.81
CA ARG A 131 16.68 2.96 -2.00
C ARG A 131 15.23 3.39 -2.05
N ALA A 132 14.65 3.65 -0.88
CA ALA A 132 13.29 4.16 -0.80
C ALA A 132 13.15 5.17 0.34
N ALA A 133 12.19 6.09 0.22
CA ALA A 133 11.93 7.11 1.22
C ALA A 133 10.44 7.38 1.40
N VAL A 134 10.05 7.85 2.58
CA VAL A 134 8.71 8.38 2.87
C VAL A 134 8.73 9.89 2.62
N GLU A 135 7.88 10.38 1.71
CA GLU A 135 7.90 11.77 1.22
C GLU A 135 7.02 12.74 2.04
N THR A 136 5.85 12.31 2.54
CA THR A 136 4.78 13.25 2.93
C THR A 136 4.32 13.16 4.39
N GLN A 137 5.08 12.52 5.28
CA GLN A 137 4.64 12.20 6.64
C GLN A 137 5.63 12.67 7.71
N ALA A 138 5.09 13.07 8.87
CA ALA A 138 5.91 13.41 10.03
C ALA A 138 6.67 12.15 10.48
N PRO A 139 7.93 12.28 10.95
CA PRO A 139 8.77 11.15 11.28
C PRO A 139 8.08 10.26 12.31
N ALA A 140 7.86 9.00 11.95
CA ALA A 140 7.51 7.94 12.90
C ALA A 140 8.79 7.54 13.66
N PRO A 141 8.68 7.07 14.91
CA PRO A 141 9.84 6.59 15.66
C PRO A 141 10.51 5.38 14.99
N GLU A 142 9.73 4.62 14.23
CA GLU A 142 10.15 3.42 13.54
C GLU A 142 9.19 3.13 12.37
N TYR A 143 9.74 2.61 11.28
CA TYR A 143 9.00 2.07 10.16
C TYR A 143 9.35 0.59 10.00
N HIS A 144 8.35 -0.23 9.71
CA HIS A 144 8.53 -1.57 9.18
C HIS A 144 8.62 -1.46 7.65
N VAL A 145 9.72 -1.96 7.11
CA VAL A 145 10.02 -1.94 5.67
C VAL A 145 10.03 -3.36 5.17
N MET A 146 9.29 -3.59 4.10
CA MET A 146 9.26 -4.86 3.39
C MET A 146 9.68 -4.60 1.95
N VAL A 147 10.57 -5.43 1.42
CA VAL A 147 10.96 -5.41 0.01
C VAL A 147 10.55 -6.73 -0.61
N TYR A 148 9.88 -6.65 -1.76
CA TYR A 148 9.35 -7.79 -2.48
C TYR A 148 9.96 -7.85 -3.88
N LEU A 149 10.23 -9.06 -4.35
CA LEU A 149 10.58 -9.38 -5.74
C LEU A 149 9.59 -10.45 -6.22
N ASP A 150 8.80 -10.19 -7.25
CA ASP A 150 7.80 -11.15 -7.78
C ASP A 150 6.80 -11.69 -6.77
N GLY A 151 6.55 -10.90 -5.73
CA GLY A 151 5.65 -11.26 -4.63
C GLY A 151 6.35 -11.95 -3.46
N ASP A 152 7.59 -12.41 -3.65
CA ASP A 152 8.40 -12.99 -2.60
C ASP A 152 9.07 -11.89 -1.77
N THR A 153 8.94 -11.98 -0.45
CA THR A 153 9.62 -11.07 0.47
C THR A 153 11.13 -11.34 0.47
N ILE A 154 11.90 -10.44 -0.14
CA ILE A 154 13.37 -10.48 -0.12
C ILE A 154 13.97 -9.69 1.05
N HIS A 155 13.17 -8.84 1.70
CA HIS A 155 13.54 -8.17 2.94
C HIS A 155 12.32 -7.91 3.84
N ASP A 156 12.50 -8.12 5.14
CA ASP A 156 11.57 -7.74 6.19
C ASP A 156 12.40 -7.19 7.36
N GLY A 157 12.23 -5.90 7.67
CA GLY A 157 13.05 -5.25 8.68
C GLY A 157 12.50 -3.92 9.17
N ARG A 158 13.12 -3.36 10.20
CA ARG A 158 12.70 -2.09 10.80
C ARG A 158 13.77 -1.02 10.61
N VAL A 159 13.35 0.20 10.32
CA VAL A 159 14.22 1.38 10.22
C VAL A 159 13.70 2.51 11.10
N ARG A 160 14.59 3.30 11.69
CA ARG A 160 14.21 4.46 12.52
C ARG A 160 14.19 5.78 11.77
N GLN A 161 14.44 5.72 10.47
CA GLN A 161 14.57 6.87 9.61
C GLN A 161 13.54 6.73 8.49
N PRO A 162 13.03 7.82 7.91
CA PRO A 162 12.04 7.79 6.84
C PRO A 162 12.66 7.41 5.49
N TYR A 163 13.73 6.61 5.50
CA TYR A 163 14.37 6.08 4.32
C TYR A 163 14.96 4.69 4.60
N TYR A 164 15.11 3.93 3.54
CA TYR A 164 15.64 2.59 3.51
C TYR A 164 16.69 2.49 2.41
N GLU A 165 17.78 1.79 2.70
CA GLU A 165 18.84 1.52 1.75
C GLU A 165 19.43 0.13 2.01
N ALA A 166 19.44 -0.72 0.99
CA ALA A 166 20.10 -2.03 1.04
C ALA A 166 20.55 -2.48 -0.36
N SER A 167 21.60 -3.28 -0.42
CA SER A 167 22.08 -3.89 -1.66
C SER A 167 21.82 -5.39 -1.66
N PHE A 168 21.05 -5.85 -2.63
CA PHE A 168 20.72 -7.26 -2.82
C PHE A 168 21.66 -7.88 -3.85
N ASP A 169 21.97 -9.16 -3.68
CA ASP A 169 22.67 -9.97 -4.66
C ASP A 169 21.64 -10.51 -5.66
N ALA A 170 21.75 -10.04 -6.91
CA ALA A 170 20.86 -10.38 -8.01
C ALA A 170 21.38 -11.56 -8.85
N GLN A 171 22.58 -12.09 -8.58
CA GLN A 171 23.13 -13.24 -9.32
C GLN A 171 22.27 -14.51 -9.17
N HIS A 172 21.47 -14.56 -8.11
CA HIS A 172 20.56 -15.68 -7.83
C HIS A 172 19.13 -15.41 -8.28
N TRP A 173 18.84 -14.23 -8.84
CA TRP A 173 17.55 -13.92 -9.42
C TRP A 173 17.49 -14.51 -10.82
N SER A 174 16.32 -15.01 -11.24
CA SER A 174 16.19 -15.54 -12.59
C SER A 174 16.41 -14.44 -13.63
N GLU A 175 16.81 -14.81 -14.83
CA GLU A 175 16.88 -13.86 -15.95
C GLU A 175 15.46 -13.41 -16.37
N GLY A 176 15.30 -12.14 -16.77
CA GLY A 176 14.06 -11.65 -17.35
C GLY A 176 13.44 -10.48 -16.60
N GLU A 177 12.13 -10.27 -16.79
CA GLU A 177 11.38 -9.18 -16.16
C GLU A 177 10.88 -9.60 -14.78
N HIS A 178 11.16 -8.74 -13.81
CA HIS A 178 10.73 -8.85 -12.44
C HIS A 178 10.06 -7.56 -12.02
N TRP A 179 9.21 -7.65 -11.02
CA TRP A 179 8.70 -6.48 -10.34
C TRP A 179 9.29 -6.41 -8.93
N LEU A 180 9.76 -5.21 -8.56
CA LEU A 180 10.35 -4.93 -7.27
C LEU A 180 9.50 -3.89 -6.55
N ALA A 181 9.04 -4.23 -5.36
CA ALA A 181 8.23 -3.33 -4.54
C ALA A 181 8.87 -3.08 -3.18
N VAL A 182 8.66 -1.88 -2.65
CA VAL A 182 9.03 -1.50 -1.28
C VAL A 182 7.80 -0.96 -0.59
N THR A 183 7.45 -1.53 0.56
CA THR A 183 6.38 -1.05 1.44
C THR A 183 6.97 -0.50 2.72
N PHE A 184 6.52 0.68 3.15
CA PHE A 184 6.71 1.17 4.52
C PHE A 184 5.40 1.07 5.28
N ASN A 185 5.49 0.76 6.58
CA ASN A 185 4.42 0.86 7.56
C ASN A 185 4.97 1.54 8.81
N ASP A 186 4.29 2.54 9.37
CA ASP A 186 4.77 3.30 10.52
C ASP A 186 4.43 2.67 11.89
N LEU A 187 3.99 1.40 11.89
CA LEU A 187 3.46 0.65 13.04
C LEU A 187 2.18 1.23 13.64
N CYS A 188 1.64 2.28 13.04
CA CYS A 188 0.35 2.89 13.33
C CYS A 188 -0.69 2.56 12.25
N ASP A 189 -0.42 1.52 11.45
CA ASP A 189 -1.25 1.06 10.34
C ASP A 189 -1.29 2.04 9.14
N HIS A 190 -0.56 3.16 9.18
CA HIS A 190 -0.30 3.93 7.96
C HIS A 190 0.76 3.20 7.16
N ALA A 191 0.46 2.95 5.89
CA ALA A 191 1.38 2.22 5.03
C ALA A 191 1.29 2.77 3.61
N GLY A 192 2.37 2.56 2.87
CA GLY A 192 2.39 2.85 1.45
C GLY A 192 3.45 2.03 0.78
N SER A 193 3.27 1.82 -0.51
CA SER A 193 4.16 1.01 -1.33
C SER A 193 4.54 1.78 -2.58
N ASP A 194 5.78 1.64 -3.02
CA ASP A 194 6.23 2.03 -4.36
C ASP A 194 6.89 0.84 -5.03
N TRP A 195 6.95 0.83 -6.35
CA TRP A 195 7.52 -0.28 -7.11
C TRP A 195 8.05 0.14 -8.47
N VAL A 196 8.86 -0.73 -9.06
CA VAL A 196 9.41 -0.60 -10.41
C VAL A 196 9.49 -1.96 -11.09
N TRP A 197 9.38 -1.97 -12.41
CA TRP A 197 9.77 -3.13 -13.21
C TRP A 197 11.27 -3.10 -13.43
N LEU A 198 11.92 -4.25 -13.32
CA LEU A 198 13.33 -4.39 -13.62
C LEU A 198 13.55 -5.60 -14.51
N ARG A 199 14.53 -5.50 -15.41
CA ARG A 199 15.00 -6.63 -16.20
C ARG A 199 16.32 -7.10 -15.61
N VAL A 200 16.34 -8.29 -15.04
CA VAL A 200 17.58 -8.92 -14.56
C VAL A 200 18.32 -9.50 -15.75
N HIS A 201 19.60 -9.15 -15.85
CA HIS A 201 20.53 -9.78 -16.76
C HIS A 201 21.90 -9.95 -16.10
N ASN A 202 22.21 -11.16 -15.69
CA ASN A 202 23.50 -11.52 -15.14
C ASN A 202 24.34 -12.16 -16.26
N GLU A 203 25.54 -11.62 -16.49
CA GLU A 203 26.51 -12.28 -17.37
C GLU A 203 27.02 -13.55 -16.66
N GLU A 204 26.97 -14.70 -17.35
CA GLU A 204 27.51 -15.98 -16.85
C GLU A 204 29.03 -15.93 -16.57
#